data_AF-A0A955CKU6-F1
#
_entry.id   AF-A0A955CKU6-F1
#
_cell.length_a   1.000
_cell.length_b   1.000
_cell.length_c   1.000
_cell.angle_alpha   90.00
_cell.angle_beta   90.00
_cell.angle_gamma   90.00
#
_symmetry.space_group_name_H-M   'P 1'
#
loop_
_entity.id
_entity.type
_entity.pdbx_description
1 polymer ?
#
loop_
_entity_poly.entity_id
_entity_poly.type
_entity_poly.pdbx_seq_one_letter_code
_entity_poly.pdbx_strand_id
1 'polypeptide(L)'
;RTCIAGASDVYGLGITLFEMLTGRLPFDSESDERLAESHVREMPPSPRHFVPSLPRELAHLVTRMLAKSPDRRPSADELISLFTGLEIEFFALRGYNSANT
;
A
#
# COMPACT_ATOMS: atom_id res chain seq x y z
N ARG A 1 -11.34 14.13 -17.91
CA ARG A 1 -11.42 12.79 -17.28
C ARG A 1 -11.19 12.98 -15.79
N THR A 2 -12.14 12.58 -14.96
CA THR A 2 -12.30 13.07 -13.58
C THR A 2 -11.18 12.55 -12.69
N CYS A 3 -10.44 13.46 -12.03
CA CYS A 3 -9.34 13.19 -11.09
C CYS A 3 -9.67 12.17 -9.98
N ILE A 4 -10.97 11.96 -9.72
CA ILE A 4 -11.50 10.99 -8.76
C ILE A 4 -11.19 9.54 -9.16
N ALA A 5 -11.26 9.18 -10.45
CA ALA A 5 -11.05 7.80 -10.89
C ALA A 5 -9.63 7.30 -10.56
N GLY A 6 -8.61 8.09 -10.88
CA GLY A 6 -7.22 7.72 -10.59
C GLY A 6 -6.95 7.59 -9.09
N ALA A 7 -7.50 8.48 -8.27
CA ALA A 7 -7.35 8.40 -6.82
C ALA A 7 -8.09 7.19 -6.20
N SER A 8 -9.21 6.77 -6.80
CA SER A 8 -9.93 5.55 -6.40
C SER A 8 -9.12 4.30 -6.74
N ASP A 9 -8.50 4.23 -7.92
CA ASP A 9 -7.62 3.11 -8.31
C ASP A 9 -6.42 2.99 -7.36
N VAL A 10 -5.81 4.12 -6.98
CA VAL A 10 -4.72 4.17 -5.98
C VAL A 10 -5.16 3.60 -4.63
N TYR A 11 -6.38 3.90 -4.20
CA TYR A 11 -6.92 3.38 -2.95
C TYR A 11 -7.12 1.86 -3.01
N GLY A 12 -7.75 1.36 -4.09
CA GLY A 12 -7.94 -0.07 -4.31
C GLY A 12 -6.62 -0.83 -4.34
N LEU A 13 -5.63 -0.31 -5.08
CA LEU A 13 -4.28 -0.87 -5.10
C LEU A 13 -3.62 -0.87 -3.72
N GLY A 14 -3.85 0.17 -2.92
CA GLY A 14 -3.37 0.25 -1.54
C GLY A 14 -3.91 -0.88 -0.66
N ILE A 15 -5.20 -1.23 -0.82
CA ILE A 15 -5.83 -2.35 -0.11
C ILE A 15 -5.16 -3.66 -0.54
N THR A 16 -5.04 -3.90 -1.84
CA THR A 16 -4.41 -5.11 -2.39
C THR A 16 -2.97 -5.27 -1.93
N LEU A 17 -2.16 -4.20 -1.98
CA LEU A 17 -0.77 -4.24 -1.51
C LEU A 17 -0.68 -4.49 -0.01
N PHE A 18 -1.56 -3.87 0.78
CA PHE A 18 -1.63 -4.12 2.21
C PHE A 18 -1.87 -5.61 2.50
N GLU A 19 -2.83 -6.22 1.79
CA GLU A 19 -3.15 -7.63 1.91
C GLU A 19 -2.00 -8.53 1.44
N MET A 20 -1.40 -8.26 0.29
CA MET A 20 -0.26 -9.04 -0.21
C MET A 20 0.94 -9.01 0.74
N LEU A 21 1.18 -7.88 1.40
CA LEU A 21 2.31 -7.72 2.31
C LEU A 21 2.07 -8.33 3.69
N THR A 22 0.83 -8.25 4.20
CA THR A 22 0.51 -8.62 5.59
C THR A 22 -0.28 -9.93 5.71
N GLY A 23 -0.84 -10.42 4.61
CA GLY A 23 -1.81 -11.52 4.56
C GLY A 23 -3.18 -11.16 5.16
N ARG A 24 -3.49 -9.88 5.34
CA ARG A 24 -4.69 -9.39 6.04
C ARG A 24 -5.25 -8.15 5.35
N LEU A 25 -6.56 -7.96 5.41
CA LEU A 25 -7.17 -6.70 5.00
C LEU A 25 -6.90 -5.60 6.05
N PRO A 26 -6.78 -4.32 5.63
CA PRO A 26 -6.60 -3.21 6.56
C PRO A 26 -7.88 -2.90 7.36
N PHE A 27 -9.04 -3.27 6.83
CA PHE A 27 -10.35 -3.19 7.47
C PHE A 27 -11.08 -4.51 7.21
N ASP A 28 -11.70 -5.06 8.24
CA ASP A 28 -12.46 -6.31 8.15
C ASP A 28 -13.63 -6.22 9.13
N SER A 29 -14.82 -6.62 8.68
CA SER A 29 -16.04 -6.61 9.49
C SER A 29 -17.07 -7.57 8.92
N GLU A 30 -17.82 -8.23 9.80
CA GLU A 30 -18.93 -9.11 9.42
C GLU A 30 -20.17 -8.35 8.91
N SER A 31 -20.20 -7.03 9.08
CA SER A 31 -21.29 -6.15 8.63
C SER A 31 -20.80 -5.21 7.53
N ASP A 32 -21.44 -5.25 6.37
CA ASP A 32 -21.15 -4.39 5.23
C ASP A 32 -21.24 -2.90 5.60
N GLU A 33 -22.18 -2.54 6.46
CA GLU A 33 -22.39 -1.17 6.94
C GLU A 33 -21.19 -0.69 7.78
N ARG A 34 -20.69 -1.54 8.67
CA ARG A 34 -19.50 -1.24 9.47
C ARG A 34 -18.25 -1.20 8.61
N LEU A 35 -18.11 -2.11 7.65
CA LEU A 35 -16.98 -2.10 6.72
C LEU A 35 -16.95 -0.82 5.87
N ALA A 36 -18.11 -0.39 5.38
CA ALA A 36 -18.25 0.89 4.68
C ALA A 36 -17.87 2.07 5.60
N GLU A 37 -18.31 2.04 6.87
CA GLU A 37 -17.92 3.05 7.85
C GLU A 37 -16.40 3.06 8.10
N SER A 38 -15.75 1.90 8.25
CA SER A 38 -14.31 1.78 8.38
C SER A 38 -13.57 2.40 7.19
N HIS A 39 -14.06 2.14 5.97
CA HIS A 39 -13.50 2.75 4.77
C HIS A 39 -13.64 4.28 4.74
N VAL A 40 -14.65 4.86 5.38
CA VAL A 40 -14.83 6.32 5.46
C VAL A 40 -14.06 6.94 6.62
N ARG A 41 -14.05 6.31 7.79
CA ARG A 41 -13.69 6.96 9.07
C ARG A 41 -12.42 6.41 9.72
N GLU A 42 -12.15 5.12 9.59
CA GLU A 42 -11.07 4.48 10.33
C GLU A 42 -9.72 4.61 9.64
N MET A 43 -8.69 4.98 10.38
CA MET A 43 -7.33 4.99 9.84
C MET A 43 -6.82 3.55 9.71
N PRO A 44 -6.25 3.17 8.55
CA PRO A 44 -5.68 1.84 8.40
C PRO A 44 -4.48 1.67 9.36
N PRO A 45 -4.29 0.48 9.94
CA PRO A 45 -3.07 0.19 10.68
C PRO A 45 -1.84 0.31 9.76
N SER A 46 -0.66 0.57 10.32
CA SER A 46 0.57 0.44 9.54
C SER A 46 0.82 -1.04 9.21
N PRO A 47 1.21 -1.39 7.97
CA PRO A 47 1.60 -2.76 7.63
C PRO A 47 2.71 -3.31 8.55
N ARG A 48 3.56 -2.43 9.09
CA ARG A 48 4.64 -2.79 10.02
C ARG A 48 4.17 -3.28 11.39
N HIS A 49 2.90 -3.08 11.75
CA HIS A 49 2.34 -3.75 12.92
C HIS A 49 2.30 -5.28 12.73
N PHE A 50 2.08 -5.74 11.49
CA PHE A 50 1.98 -7.16 11.17
C PHE A 50 3.31 -7.72 10.66
N VAL A 51 4.07 -6.91 9.91
CA VAL A 51 5.38 -7.29 9.35
C VAL A 51 6.44 -6.25 9.73
N PRO A 52 7.04 -6.34 10.93
CA PRO A 52 7.99 -5.33 11.43
C PRO A 52 9.25 -5.14 10.57
N SER A 53 9.64 -6.20 9.85
CA SER A 53 10.77 -6.22 8.90
C SER A 53 10.50 -5.49 7.59
N LEU A 54 9.26 -5.08 7.32
CA LEU A 54 8.92 -4.34 6.12
C LEU A 54 9.64 -2.98 6.12
N PRO A 55 10.23 -2.56 4.98
CA PRO A 55 10.84 -1.24 4.83
C PRO A 55 9.86 -0.12 5.22
N ARG A 56 10.38 0.92 5.89
CA ARG A 56 9.54 2.02 6.41
C ARG A 56 8.90 2.80 5.28
N GLU A 57 9.63 2.98 4.20
CA GLU A 57 9.27 3.70 2.99
C GLU A 57 8.07 3.03 2.31
N LEU A 58 8.15 1.70 2.13
CA LEU A 58 7.04 0.91 1.57
C LEU A 58 5.81 0.93 2.48
N ALA A 59 6.00 0.76 3.78
CA ALA A 59 4.88 0.84 4.73
C ALA A 59 4.20 2.21 4.71
N HIS A 60 4.98 3.28 4.64
CA HIS A 60 4.48 4.65 4.58
C HIS A 60 3.74 4.92 3.26
N LEU A 61 4.25 4.39 2.15
CA LEU A 61 3.60 4.47 0.84
C LEU A 61 2.21 3.83 0.87
N VAL A 62 2.11 2.58 1.36
CA VAL A 62 0.83 1.88 1.48
C VAL A 62 -0.15 2.66 2.37
N THR A 63 0.30 3.19 3.50
CA THR A 63 -0.55 4.04 4.35
C THR A 63 -1.02 5.32 3.64
N ARG A 64 -0.18 5.96 2.82
CA ARG A 64 -0.57 7.12 2.01
C ARG A 64 -1.60 6.78 0.93
N MET A 65 -1.47 5.63 0.27
CA MET A 65 -2.44 5.15 -0.73
C MET A 65 -3.84 4.97 -0.14
N LEU A 66 -3.91 4.59 1.14
CA LEU A 66 -5.14 4.39 1.90
C LEU A 66 -5.69 5.66 2.57
N ALA A 67 -5.15 6.84 2.24
CA ALA A 67 -5.66 8.10 2.77
C ALA A 67 -7.14 8.32 2.40
N LYS A 68 -7.93 8.79 3.37
CA LYS A 68 -9.38 9.01 3.16
C LYS A 68 -9.65 10.11 2.13
N SER A 69 -8.89 11.20 2.22
CA SER A 69 -8.93 12.29 1.27
C SER A 69 -8.20 11.90 -0.03
N PRO A 70 -8.87 11.89 -1.20
CA PRO A 70 -8.26 11.53 -2.49
C PRO A 70 -7.04 12.35 -2.87
N ASP A 71 -7.03 13.63 -2.53
CA ASP A 71 -5.93 14.60 -2.74
C ASP A 71 -4.68 14.32 -1.91
N ARG A 72 -4.80 13.53 -0.84
CA ARG A 72 -3.67 13.10 -0.01
C ARG A 72 -3.03 11.81 -0.49
N ARG A 73 -3.61 11.16 -1.51
CA ARG A 73 -3.08 9.94 -2.11
C ARG A 73 -2.00 10.31 -3.15
N PRO A 74 -0.96 9.48 -3.31
CA PRO A 74 0.03 9.69 -4.36
C PRO A 74 -0.64 9.59 -5.74
N SER A 75 -0.09 10.32 -6.71
CA SER A 75 -0.47 10.14 -8.11
C SER A 75 0.05 8.81 -8.65
N ALA A 76 -0.48 8.36 -9.79
CA ALA A 76 0.05 7.18 -10.47
C ALA A 76 1.53 7.36 -10.85
N ASP A 77 1.94 8.55 -11.27
CA ASP A 77 3.32 8.86 -11.62
C ASP A 77 4.26 8.82 -10.39
N GLU A 78 3.79 9.30 -9.24
CA GLU A 78 4.50 9.16 -7.96
C GLU A 78 4.66 7.69 -7.59
N LEU A 79 3.60 6.88 -7.74
CA LEU A 79 3.67 5.45 -7.45
C LEU A 79 4.70 4.74 -8.32
N ILE A 80 4.71 4.99 -9.64
CA ILE A 80 5.68 4.41 -10.56
C ILE A 80 7.11 4.75 -10.10
N SER A 81 7.36 6.04 -9.82
CA SER A 81 8.69 6.50 -9.39
C SER A 81 9.14 5.84 -8.09
N LEU A 82 8.23 5.69 -7.12
CA LEU A 82 8.51 5.07 -5.83
C LEU A 82 8.71 3.56 -5.93
N PHE A 83 7.89 2.86 -6.72
CA PHE A 83 8.06 1.41 -6.93
C PHE A 83 9.35 1.10 -7.65
N THR A 84 9.71 1.85 -8.70
CA THR A 84 11.00 1.67 -9.38
C THR A 84 12.19 1.91 -8.45
N GLY A 85 12.11 2.92 -7.58
CA GLY A 85 13.15 3.16 -6.57
C GLY A 85 13.29 2.00 -5.57
N LEU A 86 12.16 1.49 -5.06
CA LEU A 86 12.13 0.37 -4.12
C LEU A 86 12.57 -0.95 -4.75
N GLU A 87 12.24 -1.21 -6.02
CA GLU A 87 12.70 -2.40 -6.74
C GLU A 87 14.23 -2.41 -6.84
N ILE A 88 14.85 -1.29 -7.23
CA ILE A 88 16.31 -1.21 -7.34
C ILE A 88 16.98 -1.48 -5.99
N GLU A 89 16.46 -0.91 -4.90
CA GLU A 89 17.03 -1.09 -3.57
C GLU A 89 16.83 -2.51 -3.04
N PHE A 90 15.64 -3.10 -3.25
CA PHE A 90 15.35 -4.46 -2.78
C PHE A 90 16.11 -5.53 -3.58
N PHE A 91 16.23 -5.37 -4.91
CA PHE A 91 17.01 -6.27 -5.76
C PHE A 91 18.53 -6.09 -5.53
N ALA A 92 19.01 -4.86 -5.32
CA ALA A 92 20.42 -4.61 -5.00
C ALA A 92 20.81 -5.16 -3.62
N LEU A 93 19.94 -5.04 -2.61
CA LEU A 93 20.18 -5.54 -1.25
C LEU A 93 20.07 -7.06 -1.13
N ARG A 94 19.19 -7.70 -1.93
CA ARG A 94 19.06 -9.16 -1.90
C ARG A 94 20.17 -9.88 -2.63
N GLY A 95 20.85 -9.24 -3.58
CA GLY A 95 21.88 -9.86 -4.39
C GLY A 95 21.32 -11.04 -5.20
N TYR A 96 21.44 -11.00 -6.52
CA TYR A 96 21.40 -12.21 -7.33
C TYR A 96 22.60 -13.10 -6.95
N ASN A 97 22.59 -13.72 -5.76
CA ASN A 97 23.59 -14.70 -5.34
C ASN A 97 23.05 -16.11 -5.61
N SER A 98 23.18 -16.49 -6.88
CA SER A 98 23.54 -17.83 -7.36
C SER A 98 23.70 -17.69 -8.89
N ALA A 99 24.86 -17.61 -9.53
CA ALA A 99 26.23 -17.92 -9.15
C ALA A 99 26.37 -19.14 -8.23
N ASN A 100 25.72 -20.23 -8.64
CA ASN A 100 26.12 -21.60 -8.33
C ASN A 100 25.51 -22.46 -9.46
N THR A 101 26.33 -22.99 -10.35
CA THR A 101 26.99 -24.31 -10.24
C THR A 101 25.97 -25.43 -10.44
#